data_AF-R7V4S8-F1
#
_entry.id   AF-R7V4S8-F1
#
_cell.length_a   1.000
_cell.length_b   1.000
_cell.length_c   1.000
_cell.angle_alpha   90.00
_cell.angle_beta   90.00
_cell.angle_gamma   90.00
#
_symmetry.space_group_name_H-M   'P 1'
#
loop_
_entity.id
_entity.type
_entity.pdbx_description
1 polymer ?
#
loop_
_entity_poly.entity_id
_entity_poly.type
_entity_poly.pdbx_seq_one_letter_code
_entity_poly.pdbx_strand_id
1 'polypeptide(L)'
;MQIFLLLVCCVGFVVAMDYVPRNMEVVAEKYIGSTIWAFEKTHPSTETPANSNKCNLFVADVIEMSGGQVPQRKVDASKKTPIGTGEWCNPASKYMKKVSCWKHVTDIKKDGSGYSLGDVICDDGHMGIVVGVETVASQHANMSINKIVANDWGFRKDKKNPVFWRWICRDQKDILTLDEINDPEFIAANSAVGRGSFACVILMLGGFLFAL
;
A
#
# COMPACT_ATOMS: atom_id res chain seq x y z
N MET A 1 25.88 -49.46 -25.75
CA MET A 1 26.04 -48.69 -24.49
C MET A 1 25.52 -47.28 -24.75
N GLN A 2 24.29 -47.00 -24.34
CA GLN A 2 23.52 -45.83 -24.78
C GLN A 2 23.31 -44.93 -23.56
N ILE A 3 24.03 -43.81 -23.53
CA ILE A 3 24.00 -42.84 -22.44
C ILE A 3 22.76 -41.97 -22.62
N PHE A 4 21.79 -42.12 -21.71
CA PHE A 4 20.64 -41.23 -21.63
C PHE A 4 21.06 -39.92 -20.96
N LEU A 5 21.11 -38.85 -21.75
CA LEU A 5 21.35 -37.49 -21.29
C LEU A 5 20.04 -36.95 -20.66
N LEU A 6 19.99 -36.87 -19.34
CA LEU A 6 18.88 -36.26 -18.60
C LEU A 6 18.96 -34.73 -18.74
N LEU A 7 18.22 -34.18 -19.69
CA LEU A 7 18.02 -32.76 -19.86
C LEU A 7 17.09 -32.25 -18.75
N VAL A 8 17.66 -31.73 -17.67
CA VAL A 8 16.90 -31.04 -16.61
C VAL A 8 16.43 -29.70 -17.20
N CYS A 9 15.21 -29.67 -17.70
CA CYS A 9 14.50 -28.43 -18.03
C CYS A 9 14.28 -27.65 -16.73
N CYS A 10 15.18 -26.71 -16.43
CA CYS A 10 14.90 -25.62 -15.50
C CYS A 10 13.79 -24.76 -16.12
N VAL A 11 12.54 -25.11 -15.85
CA VAL A 11 11.39 -24.25 -16.14
C VAL A 11 11.52 -23.06 -15.19
N GLY A 12 12.17 -21.99 -15.67
CA GLY A 12 12.30 -20.74 -14.95
C GLY A 12 10.91 -20.22 -14.62
N PHE A 13 10.54 -20.24 -13.36
CA PHE A 13 9.33 -19.62 -12.85
C PHE A 13 9.55 -18.10 -12.97
N VAL A 14 9.12 -17.51 -14.07
CA VAL A 14 9.05 -16.06 -14.23
C VAL A 14 7.97 -15.59 -13.27
N VAL A 15 8.37 -15.13 -12.08
CA VAL A 15 7.47 -14.40 -11.20
C VAL A 15 7.22 -13.08 -11.90
N ALA A 16 6.08 -12.96 -12.59
CA ALA A 16 5.65 -11.69 -13.14
C ALA A 16 5.70 -10.67 -12.00
N MET A 17 6.46 -9.59 -12.17
CA MET A 17 6.39 -8.48 -11.24
C MET A 17 5.00 -7.89 -11.41
N ASP A 18 4.09 -8.27 -10.51
CA ASP A 18 2.71 -7.82 -10.52
C ASP A 18 2.70 -6.31 -10.64
N TYR A 19 2.02 -5.82 -11.68
CA TYR A 19 1.71 -4.40 -11.85
C TYR A 19 1.20 -3.84 -10.53
N VAL A 20 1.95 -2.94 -9.92
CA VAL A 20 1.55 -2.32 -8.65
C VAL A 20 0.47 -1.29 -9.00
N PRO A 21 -0.79 -1.50 -8.62
CA PRO A 21 -1.84 -0.54 -8.95
C PRO A 21 -1.52 0.79 -8.26
N ARG A 22 -1.43 1.88 -9.03
CA ARG A 22 -1.24 3.24 -8.50
C ARG A 22 -2.49 3.87 -7.89
N ASN A 23 -3.60 3.13 -7.93
CA ASN A 23 -4.88 3.55 -7.38
C ASN A 23 -4.92 3.20 -5.88
N MET A 24 -4.84 4.21 -5.02
CA MET A 24 -4.84 4.03 -3.56
C MET A 24 -6.05 3.24 -3.06
N GLU A 25 -7.22 3.42 -3.67
CA GLU A 25 -8.40 2.64 -3.38
C GLU A 25 -8.20 1.14 -3.63
N VAL A 26 -7.64 0.77 -4.79
CA VAL A 26 -7.39 -0.63 -5.17
C VAL A 26 -6.34 -1.26 -4.25
N VAL A 27 -5.29 -0.50 -3.90
CA VAL A 27 -4.27 -0.97 -2.94
C VAL A 27 -4.90 -1.16 -1.56
N ALA A 28 -5.68 -0.20 -1.06
CA ALA A 28 -6.34 -0.29 0.23
C ALA A 28 -7.31 -1.49 0.32
N GLU A 29 -8.09 -1.74 -0.74
CA GLU A 29 -9.03 -2.85 -0.80
C GLU A 29 -8.37 -4.22 -0.64
N LYS A 30 -7.18 -4.42 -1.23
CA LYS A 30 -6.39 -5.66 -1.11
C LYS A 30 -6.05 -6.01 0.33
N TYR A 31 -6.03 -5.03 1.23
CA TYR A 31 -5.69 -5.22 2.63
C TYR A 31 -6.90 -5.36 3.55
N ILE A 32 -8.14 -5.29 3.04
CA ILE A 32 -9.34 -5.58 3.85
C ILE A 32 -9.21 -6.98 4.47
N GLY A 33 -9.36 -7.06 5.79
CA GLY A 33 -9.18 -8.28 6.57
C GLY A 33 -7.75 -8.49 7.10
N SER A 34 -6.76 -7.72 6.64
CA SER A 34 -5.37 -7.81 7.11
C SER A 34 -5.23 -7.39 8.57
N THR A 35 -4.39 -8.13 9.31
CA THR A 35 -4.04 -7.85 10.70
C THR A 35 -2.66 -7.18 10.84
N ILE A 36 -1.99 -6.80 9.74
CA ILE A 36 -0.65 -6.19 9.80
C ILE A 36 -0.67 -4.88 10.61
N TRP A 37 -1.73 -4.08 10.44
CA TRP A 37 -1.95 -2.84 11.18
C TRP A 37 -2.80 -3.01 12.43
N ALA A 38 -3.05 -4.24 12.89
CA ALA A 38 -3.83 -4.51 14.09
C ALA A 38 -3.23 -3.80 15.31
N PHE A 39 -4.08 -3.36 16.24
CA PHE A 39 -3.70 -2.68 17.48
C PHE A 39 -2.68 -3.52 18.27
N GLU A 40 -2.94 -4.81 18.41
CA GLU A 40 -2.11 -5.75 19.21
C GLU A 40 -0.82 -6.22 18.52
N LYS A 41 -0.63 -5.90 17.24
CA LYS A 41 0.53 -6.33 16.46
C LYS A 41 1.57 -5.21 16.38
N THR A 42 2.84 -5.58 16.40
CA THR A 42 3.92 -4.66 16.03
C THR A 42 3.90 -4.48 14.52
N HIS A 43 4.01 -3.24 14.05
CA HIS A 43 4.07 -2.97 12.61
C HIS A 43 5.46 -3.31 12.05
N PRO A 44 5.56 -4.13 10.97
CA PRO A 44 6.84 -4.66 10.53
C PRO A 44 7.82 -3.61 9.99
N SER A 45 7.33 -2.56 9.31
CA SER A 45 8.21 -1.57 8.65
C SER A 45 8.68 -0.43 9.56
N THR A 46 7.95 -0.14 10.64
CA THR A 46 8.19 1.05 11.47
C THR A 46 8.55 0.72 12.92
N GLU A 47 8.56 -0.58 13.28
CA GLU A 47 8.72 -1.06 14.66
C GLU A 47 7.73 -0.41 15.65
N THR A 48 6.61 0.13 15.13
CA THR A 48 5.60 0.74 15.97
C THR A 48 5.03 -0.36 16.88
N PRO A 49 5.10 -0.18 18.21
CA PRO A 49 4.84 -1.26 19.15
C PRO A 49 3.40 -1.78 19.04
N ALA A 50 3.20 -2.99 19.56
CA ALA A 50 1.88 -3.46 19.90
C ALA A 50 1.18 -2.49 20.88
N ASN A 51 -0.15 -2.57 20.92
CA ASN A 51 -1.04 -1.76 21.74
C ASN A 51 -1.05 -0.27 21.36
N SER A 52 -0.98 0.00 20.06
CA SER A 52 -1.08 1.36 19.52
C SER A 52 -1.99 1.39 18.29
N ASN A 53 -2.70 2.52 18.11
CA ASN A 53 -3.45 2.76 16.88
C ASN A 53 -2.49 2.93 15.70
N LYS A 54 -2.87 2.37 14.54
CA LYS A 54 -2.02 2.31 13.34
C LYS A 54 -2.74 2.78 12.07
N CYS A 55 -3.89 3.43 12.21
CA CYS A 55 -4.63 3.99 11.08
C CYS A 55 -3.78 4.92 10.18
N ASN A 56 -2.93 5.76 10.77
CA ASN A 56 -2.04 6.63 9.99
C ASN A 56 -0.90 5.87 9.29
N LEU A 57 -0.44 4.75 9.86
CA LEU A 57 0.55 3.88 9.22
C LEU A 57 -0.08 3.13 8.04
N PHE A 58 -1.30 2.61 8.21
CA PHE A 58 -2.04 1.99 7.11
C PHE A 58 -2.18 2.95 5.92
N VAL A 59 -2.62 4.18 6.18
CA VAL A 59 -2.73 5.18 5.11
C VAL A 59 -1.37 5.51 4.49
N ALA A 60 -0.32 5.66 5.31
CA ALA A 60 1.03 5.92 4.81
C ALA A 60 1.53 4.79 3.89
N ASP A 61 1.44 3.54 4.33
CA ASP A 61 1.91 2.39 3.55
C ASP A 61 1.12 2.28 2.24
N VAL A 62 -0.20 2.47 2.26
CA VAL A 62 -1.01 2.44 1.03
C VAL A 62 -0.59 3.55 0.06
N ILE A 63 -0.32 4.75 0.54
CA ILE A 63 0.18 5.85 -0.30
C ILE A 63 1.53 5.44 -0.92
N GLU A 64 2.49 4.94 -0.15
CA GLU A 64 3.81 4.52 -0.66
C GLU A 64 3.70 3.38 -1.67
N MET A 65 2.88 2.36 -1.36
CA MET A 65 2.60 1.24 -2.25
C MET A 65 1.91 1.69 -3.54
N SER A 66 1.17 2.79 -3.52
CA SER A 66 0.55 3.38 -4.72
C SER A 66 1.51 4.29 -5.50
N GLY A 67 2.78 4.38 -5.09
CA GLY A 67 3.78 5.28 -5.68
C GLY A 67 3.61 6.75 -5.26
N GLY A 68 2.80 7.03 -4.24
CA GLY A 68 2.55 8.36 -3.73
C GLY A 68 3.58 8.84 -2.72
N GLN A 69 3.61 10.15 -2.49
CA GLN A 69 4.48 10.76 -1.49
C GLN A 69 3.73 10.97 -0.16
N VAL A 70 4.16 10.27 0.88
CA VAL A 70 3.63 10.44 2.24
C VAL A 70 4.12 11.74 2.86
N PRO A 71 3.23 12.58 3.42
CA PRO A 71 3.62 13.69 4.28
C PRO A 71 4.34 13.17 5.53
N GLN A 72 5.58 13.64 5.74
CA GLN A 72 6.44 13.20 6.84
C GLN A 72 6.79 14.34 7.81
N ARG A 73 7.00 13.99 9.08
CA ARG A 73 7.61 14.85 10.10
C ARG A 73 9.02 14.36 10.43
N LYS A 74 9.90 15.31 10.77
CA LYS A 74 11.22 14.99 11.32
C LYS A 74 11.06 14.76 12.81
N VAL A 75 11.54 13.61 13.30
CA VAL A 75 11.62 13.33 14.75
C VAL A 75 13.02 13.64 15.28
N ASP A 76 14.05 13.47 14.45
CA ASP A 76 15.42 13.90 14.71
C ASP A 76 16.13 14.23 13.38
N ALA A 77 17.47 14.35 13.39
CA ALA A 77 18.26 14.72 12.22
C ALA A 77 18.25 13.64 11.11
N SER A 78 18.18 12.37 11.45
CA SER A 78 18.27 11.24 10.52
C SER A 78 16.94 10.52 10.31
N LYS A 79 15.98 10.68 11.22
CA LYS A 79 14.73 9.93 11.23
C LYS A 79 13.53 10.81 10.87
N LYS A 80 12.77 10.30 9.90
CA LYS A 80 11.46 10.82 9.50
C LYS A 80 10.39 9.79 9.82
N THR A 81 9.20 10.24 10.17
CA THR A 81 8.02 9.38 10.33
C THR A 81 6.88 9.95 9.52
N PRO A 82 5.91 9.12 9.09
CA PRO A 82 4.61 9.63 8.66
C PRO A 82 4.04 10.59 9.72
N ILE A 83 3.29 11.59 9.27
CA ILE A 83 2.53 12.44 10.18
C ILE A 83 1.40 11.64 10.85
N GLY A 84 1.00 12.09 12.04
CA GLY A 84 -0.11 11.49 12.78
C GLY A 84 -1.47 11.93 12.25
N THR A 85 -2.52 11.23 12.70
CA THR A 85 -3.91 11.53 12.30
C THR A 85 -4.32 12.98 12.59
N GLY A 86 -3.95 13.54 13.74
CA GLY A 86 -4.27 14.94 14.06
C GLY A 86 -3.62 15.95 13.10
N GLU A 87 -2.48 15.61 12.50
CA GLU A 87 -1.80 16.44 11.51
C GLU A 87 -2.45 16.31 10.12
N TRP A 88 -3.03 15.15 9.80
CA TRP A 88 -3.90 14.96 8.63
C TRP A 88 -5.23 15.71 8.78
N CYS A 89 -5.84 15.68 9.98
CA CYS A 89 -7.13 16.32 10.24
C CYS A 89 -7.06 17.82 10.47
N ASN A 90 -5.90 18.42 10.25
CA ASN A 90 -5.71 19.85 10.34
C ASN A 90 -5.44 20.41 8.93
N PRO A 91 -6.41 21.05 8.27
CA PRO A 91 -6.21 21.72 6.98
C PRO A 91 -5.09 22.77 6.99
N ALA A 92 -4.76 23.33 8.15
CA ALA A 92 -3.66 24.28 8.32
C ALA A 92 -2.30 23.61 8.57
N SER A 93 -2.23 22.27 8.62
CA SER A 93 -1.02 21.51 8.88
C SER A 93 0.12 21.91 7.95
N LYS A 94 1.24 22.35 8.57
CA LYS A 94 2.46 22.71 7.84
C LYS A 94 3.07 21.54 7.08
N TYR A 95 2.76 20.29 7.45
CA TYR A 95 3.29 19.11 6.79
C TYR A 95 2.55 18.80 5.50
N MET A 96 1.23 18.95 5.50
CA MET A 96 0.41 18.81 4.29
C MET A 96 0.80 19.84 3.24
N LYS A 97 1.04 21.09 3.65
CA LYS A 97 1.48 22.18 2.76
C LYS A 97 2.86 21.96 2.12
N LYS A 98 3.69 21.04 2.64
CA LYS A 98 5.03 20.75 2.09
C LYS A 98 5.01 19.76 0.94
N VAL A 99 3.91 19.01 0.77
CA VAL A 99 3.78 18.02 -0.29
C VAL A 99 2.76 18.54 -1.29
N SER A 100 3.24 19.16 -2.37
CA SER A 100 2.41 19.84 -3.38
C SER A 100 1.40 18.92 -4.07
N CYS A 101 1.62 17.61 -4.01
CA CYS A 101 0.75 16.60 -4.58
C CYS A 101 -0.53 16.34 -3.78
N TRP A 102 -0.70 16.92 -2.59
CA TRP A 102 -1.91 16.78 -1.79
C TRP A 102 -2.75 18.05 -1.80
N LYS A 103 -4.02 17.92 -2.17
CA LYS A 103 -5.01 19.00 -2.18
C LYS A 103 -6.06 18.75 -1.11
N HIS A 104 -6.33 19.76 -0.27
CA HIS A 104 -7.47 19.74 0.64
C HIS A 104 -8.77 19.84 -0.18
N VAL A 105 -9.69 18.90 0.02
CA VAL A 105 -10.97 18.87 -0.68
C VAL A 105 -12.00 19.64 0.15
N THR A 106 -12.43 20.80 -0.35
CA THR A 106 -13.31 21.73 0.37
C THR A 106 -14.76 21.71 -0.11
N ASP A 107 -15.01 21.06 -1.23
CA ASP A 107 -16.29 21.01 -1.95
C ASP A 107 -17.11 19.75 -1.63
N ILE A 108 -16.81 19.09 -0.51
CA ILE A 108 -17.63 17.99 0.02
C ILE A 108 -18.98 18.53 0.47
N LYS A 109 -20.05 18.02 -0.14
CA LYS A 109 -21.42 18.37 0.19
C LYS A 109 -21.93 17.53 1.35
N LYS A 110 -22.96 18.03 2.04
CA LYS A 110 -23.61 17.33 3.17
C LYS A 110 -24.29 16.01 2.79
N ASP A 111 -24.59 15.83 1.50
CA ASP A 111 -25.13 14.59 0.94
C ASP A 111 -24.04 13.55 0.62
N GLY A 112 -22.80 13.80 1.06
CA GLY A 112 -21.65 12.95 0.79
C GLY A 112 -21.03 13.18 -0.59
N SER A 113 -21.61 13.95 -1.51
CA SER A 113 -20.99 14.14 -2.82
C SER A 113 -19.74 15.04 -2.76
N GLY A 114 -18.78 14.83 -3.67
CA GLY A 114 -17.55 15.64 -3.80
C GLY A 114 -16.25 14.93 -3.44
N TYR A 115 -16.32 13.82 -2.69
CA TYR A 115 -15.15 12.94 -2.51
C TYR A 115 -14.88 12.14 -3.79
N SER A 116 -13.71 11.51 -3.86
CA SER A 116 -13.32 10.59 -4.91
C SER A 116 -12.68 9.35 -4.30
N LEU A 117 -12.70 8.25 -5.04
CA LEU A 117 -11.97 7.05 -4.64
C LEU A 117 -10.47 7.36 -4.46
N GLY A 118 -9.90 6.80 -3.42
CA GLY A 118 -8.53 7.05 -3.01
C GLY A 118 -8.33 8.35 -2.23
N ASP A 119 -9.38 9.18 -2.03
CA ASP A 119 -9.25 10.31 -1.10
C ASP A 119 -8.92 9.78 0.31
N VAL A 120 -7.99 10.47 0.99
CA VAL A 120 -7.71 10.23 2.39
C VAL A 120 -8.70 11.03 3.21
N ILE A 121 -9.44 10.36 4.09
CA ILE A 121 -10.44 10.95 4.97
C ILE A 121 -9.99 10.80 6.42
N CYS A 122 -10.23 11.81 7.25
CA CYS A 122 -10.00 11.69 8.68
C CYS A 122 -10.92 12.56 9.53
N ASP A 123 -11.19 12.10 10.75
CA ASP A 123 -12.01 12.75 11.76
C ASP A 123 -11.67 12.18 13.15
N ASP A 124 -11.71 13.03 14.19
CA ASP A 124 -11.61 12.65 15.61
C ASP A 124 -10.53 11.59 15.94
N GLY A 125 -9.30 11.79 15.45
CA GLY A 125 -8.17 10.92 15.75
C GLY A 125 -8.11 9.60 14.96
N HIS A 126 -9.02 9.40 14.00
CA HIS A 126 -9.00 8.24 13.09
C HIS A 126 -8.98 8.69 11.62
N MET A 127 -8.46 7.84 10.73
CA MET A 127 -8.31 8.15 9.31
C MET A 127 -8.32 6.91 8.45
N GLY A 128 -8.62 7.04 7.17
CA GLY A 128 -8.62 5.93 6.22
C GLY A 128 -8.62 6.41 4.77
N ILE A 129 -8.87 5.48 3.86
CA ILE A 129 -8.92 5.73 2.42
C ILE A 129 -10.31 5.41 1.91
N VAL A 130 -10.88 6.31 1.11
CA VAL A 130 -12.17 6.08 0.46
C VAL A 130 -12.01 4.99 -0.60
N VAL A 131 -12.68 3.86 -0.41
CA VAL A 131 -12.60 2.68 -1.30
C VAL A 131 -13.91 2.40 -2.04
N GLY A 132 -15.01 3.02 -1.65
CA GLY A 132 -16.30 2.84 -2.31
C GLY A 132 -17.28 3.97 -2.02
N VAL A 133 -18.53 3.78 -2.43
CA VAL A 133 -19.61 4.71 -2.10
C VAL A 133 -19.77 4.74 -0.58
N GLU A 134 -19.48 5.90 -0.01
CA GLU A 134 -19.52 6.17 1.44
C GLU A 134 -18.80 5.08 2.25
N THR A 135 -17.72 4.52 1.68
CA THR A 135 -16.99 3.40 2.29
C THR A 135 -15.52 3.76 2.43
N VAL A 136 -14.99 3.57 3.64
CA VAL A 136 -13.62 3.87 4.03
C VAL A 136 -12.94 2.58 4.49
N ALA A 137 -11.78 2.28 3.92
CA ALA A 137 -10.87 1.28 4.44
C ALA A 137 -10.00 1.89 5.55
N SER A 138 -9.99 1.26 6.72
CA SER A 138 -9.08 1.65 7.82
C SER A 138 -8.90 0.55 8.87
N GLN A 139 -7.88 0.72 9.72
CA GLN A 139 -7.69 -0.05 10.94
C GLN A 139 -8.88 0.13 11.88
N HIS A 140 -9.60 -0.94 12.17
CA HIS A 140 -10.71 -0.85 13.11
C HIS A 140 -10.22 -0.57 14.54
N ALA A 141 -10.85 0.39 15.23
CA ALA A 141 -10.50 0.75 16.61
C ALA A 141 -10.95 -0.29 17.66
N ASN A 142 -11.98 -1.09 17.35
CA ASN A 142 -12.42 -2.17 18.25
C ASN A 142 -11.43 -3.34 18.23
N MET A 143 -10.83 -3.61 19.40
CA MET A 143 -9.87 -4.69 19.63
C MET A 143 -10.45 -6.09 19.35
N SER A 144 -11.78 -6.28 19.37
CA SER A 144 -12.38 -7.57 19.03
C SER A 144 -12.40 -7.86 17.52
N ILE A 145 -12.21 -6.84 16.67
CA ILE A 145 -12.18 -6.98 15.20
C ILE A 145 -10.72 -6.98 14.70
N ASN A 146 -9.92 -6.05 15.21
CA ASN A 146 -8.46 -5.99 15.07
C ASN A 146 -7.86 -6.25 13.67
N LYS A 147 -8.49 -5.69 12.64
CA LYS A 147 -8.06 -5.82 11.25
C LYS A 147 -8.44 -4.57 10.47
N ILE A 148 -7.93 -4.46 9.25
CA ILE A 148 -8.46 -3.48 8.29
C ILE A 148 -9.89 -3.89 7.93
N VAL A 149 -10.81 -2.93 8.00
CA VAL A 149 -12.19 -3.11 7.55
C VAL A 149 -12.55 -2.01 6.58
N ALA A 150 -13.52 -2.29 5.71
CA ALA A 150 -14.20 -1.29 4.90
C ALA A 150 -15.60 -1.07 5.49
N ASN A 151 -15.91 0.16 5.89
CA ASN A 151 -17.23 0.54 6.41
C ASN A 151 -17.50 2.04 6.22
N ASP A 152 -18.65 2.50 6.69
CA ASP A 152 -19.14 3.87 6.54
C ASP A 152 -18.61 4.88 7.58
N TRP A 153 -17.65 4.52 8.45
CA TRP A 153 -17.28 5.29 9.64
C TRP A 153 -17.08 6.80 9.40
N GLY A 154 -16.43 7.17 8.30
CA GLY A 154 -16.11 8.57 7.99
C GLY A 154 -17.26 9.36 7.36
N PHE A 155 -18.37 8.70 7.02
CA PHE A 155 -19.55 9.29 6.38
C PHE A 155 -20.79 9.29 7.30
N ARG A 156 -20.67 8.74 8.51
CA ARG A 156 -21.80 8.70 9.47
C ARG A 156 -22.21 10.10 9.92
N LYS A 157 -23.50 10.29 10.15
CA LYS A 157 -24.10 11.59 10.52
C LYS A 157 -23.59 12.18 11.84
N ASP A 158 -23.03 11.37 12.71
CA ASP A 158 -22.42 11.80 13.98
C ASP A 158 -21.01 12.39 13.81
N LYS A 159 -20.41 12.24 12.62
CA LYS A 159 -19.13 12.85 12.26
C LYS A 159 -19.35 14.31 11.92
N LYS A 160 -18.70 15.18 12.71
CA LYS A 160 -19.02 16.61 12.69
C LYS A 160 -18.38 17.32 11.51
N ASN A 161 -17.12 17.01 11.16
CA ASN A 161 -16.38 17.68 10.09
C ASN A 161 -15.20 16.81 9.58
N PRO A 162 -15.46 15.72 8.85
CA PRO A 162 -14.38 14.95 8.23
C PRO A 162 -13.54 15.83 7.28
N VAL A 163 -12.22 15.68 7.35
CA VAL A 163 -11.25 16.35 6.49
C VAL A 163 -10.82 15.39 5.38
N PHE A 164 -10.85 15.89 4.15
CA PHE A 164 -10.52 15.10 2.96
C PHE A 164 -9.29 15.65 2.25
N TRP A 165 -8.41 14.75 1.82
CA TRP A 165 -7.22 15.06 1.06
C TRP A 165 -7.16 14.21 -0.20
N ARG A 166 -6.94 14.87 -1.33
CA ARG A 166 -6.82 14.24 -2.64
C ARG A 166 -5.38 14.28 -3.12
N TRP A 167 -4.86 13.13 -3.49
CA TRP A 167 -3.59 13.04 -4.21
C TRP A 167 -3.82 13.39 -5.68
N ILE A 168 -3.21 14.47 -6.16
CA ILE A 168 -3.43 15.05 -7.49
C ILE A 168 -2.28 14.83 -8.47
N CYS A 169 -1.17 14.22 -8.02
CA CYS A 169 -0.04 13.88 -8.89
C CYS A 169 -0.13 12.46 -9.49
N ARG A 170 -1.33 11.85 -9.50
CA ARG A 170 -1.55 10.49 -10.04
C ARG A 170 -1.14 10.37 -11.51
N ASP A 171 -1.20 11.48 -12.26
CA ASP A 171 -1.19 11.48 -13.72
C ASP A 171 0.08 12.04 -14.37
N GLN A 172 1.14 12.32 -13.59
CA GLN A 172 2.30 13.04 -14.16
C GLN A 172 3.46 12.17 -14.63
N LYS A 173 3.44 10.85 -14.46
CA LYS A 173 4.59 10.04 -14.90
C LYS A 173 4.32 8.88 -15.83
N ASP A 174 3.29 8.05 -15.65
CA ASP A 174 3.27 6.81 -16.42
C ASP A 174 1.84 6.27 -16.59
N ILE A 175 0.92 6.96 -17.27
CA ILE A 175 -0.10 6.17 -17.96
C ILE A 175 0.70 5.41 -19.02
N LEU A 176 1.15 4.20 -18.68
CA LEU A 176 1.60 3.27 -19.70
C LEU A 176 0.39 3.14 -20.60
N THR A 177 0.53 3.72 -21.78
CA THR A 177 -0.42 3.53 -22.86
C THR A 177 -0.60 2.02 -23.05
N LEU A 178 -1.77 1.60 -23.53
CA LEU A 178 -1.95 0.19 -23.90
C LEU A 178 -0.84 -0.30 -24.85
N ASP A 179 -0.23 0.61 -25.60
CA ASP A 179 0.91 0.34 -26.47
C ASP A 179 2.20 0.07 -25.69
N GLU A 180 2.50 0.82 -24.62
CA GLU A 180 3.66 0.57 -23.75
C GLU A 180 3.50 -0.69 -22.89
N ILE A 181 2.27 -1.06 -22.53
CA ILE A 181 1.98 -2.33 -21.82
C ILE A 181 2.21 -3.53 -22.74
N ASN A 182 1.98 -3.36 -24.05
CA ASN A 182 2.20 -4.40 -25.05
C ASN A 182 3.56 -4.30 -25.74
N ASP A 183 4.43 -3.38 -25.33
CA ASP A 183 5.76 -3.21 -25.91
C ASP A 183 6.65 -4.41 -25.50
N PRO A 184 7.08 -5.25 -26.45
CA PRO A 184 7.96 -6.39 -26.16
C PRO A 184 9.31 -5.96 -25.54
N GLU A 185 9.78 -4.73 -25.76
CA GLU A 185 10.98 -4.20 -25.10
C GLU A 185 10.73 -3.83 -23.64
N PHE A 186 9.56 -3.27 -23.30
CA PHE A 186 9.17 -3.02 -21.92
C PHE A 186 9.02 -4.33 -21.14
N ILE A 187 8.46 -5.36 -21.78
CA ILE A 187 8.36 -6.72 -21.24
C ILE A 187 9.76 -7.32 -21.05
N ALA A 188 10.66 -7.18 -22.03
CA ALA A 188 12.02 -7.69 -21.95
C ALA A 188 12.87 -6.96 -20.88
N ALA A 189 12.77 -5.65 -20.76
CA ALA A 189 13.51 -4.85 -19.80
C ALA A 189 13.12 -5.18 -18.35
N ASN A 190 11.82 -5.32 -18.08
CA ASN A 190 11.34 -5.69 -16.74
C ASN A 190 11.59 -7.17 -16.39
N SER A 191 11.81 -8.03 -17.38
CA SER A 191 12.25 -9.42 -17.14
C SER A 191 13.72 -9.53 -16.71
N ALA A 192 14.54 -8.49 -16.95
CA ALA A 192 15.99 -8.51 -16.70
C ALA A 192 16.39 -7.98 -15.31
N VAL A 193 15.54 -7.16 -14.66
CA VAL A 193 15.85 -6.48 -13.38
C VAL A 193 15.63 -7.37 -12.15
N GLY A 194 15.04 -8.57 -12.31
CA GLY A 194 14.85 -9.57 -11.24
C GLY A 194 16.10 -10.32 -10.78
N ARG A 195 17.32 -9.88 -11.10
CA ARG A 195 18.57 -10.50 -10.63
C ARG A 195 18.99 -10.01 -9.24
N GLY A 196 18.07 -10.12 -8.27
CA GLY A 196 18.36 -10.03 -6.85
C GLY A 196 18.41 -11.43 -6.24
N SER A 197 19.61 -11.95 -6.06
CA SER A 197 19.97 -13.29 -5.59
C SER A 197 19.05 -13.92 -4.55
N PHE A 198 18.23 -14.88 -4.96
CA PHE A 198 17.88 -16.01 -4.09
C PHE A 198 18.76 -17.19 -4.46
N ALA A 199 19.73 -17.48 -3.59
CA ALA A 199 20.50 -18.70 -3.64
C ALA A 199 19.54 -19.88 -3.44
N CYS A 200 19.12 -20.49 -4.55
CA CYS A 200 18.44 -21.78 -4.55
C CYS A 200 19.47 -22.83 -4.13
N VAL A 201 19.53 -23.13 -2.84
CA VAL A 201 20.26 -24.28 -2.30
C VAL A 201 19.49 -25.53 -2.71
N ILE A 202 19.86 -26.10 -3.86
CA ILE A 202 19.55 -27.48 -4.22
C ILE A 202 20.91 -28.20 -4.31
N LEU A 203 21.33 -28.79 -3.21
CA LEU A 203 22.37 -29.82 -3.23
C LEU A 203 21.75 -31.14 -2.75
N MET A 204 21.20 -31.82 -3.76
CA MET A 204 21.08 -33.25 -4.00
C MET A 204 21.22 -34.18 -2.78
N LEU A 205 20.08 -34.73 -2.36
CA LEU A 205 20.01 -36.08 -1.81
C LEU A 205 19.64 -37.04 -2.95
N GLY A 206 20.57 -37.94 -3.28
CA GLY A 206 20.40 -39.09 -4.16
C GLY A 206 21.78 -39.70 -4.37
N GLY A 207 22.16 -40.88 -3.90
CA GLY A 207 21.37 -42.09 -3.67
C GLY A 207 21.44 -42.96 -4.93
N PHE A 208 22.03 -44.16 -4.77
CA PHE A 208 22.18 -45.34 -5.67
C PHE A 208 23.62 -45.64 -6.12
N LEU A 209 24.28 -46.68 -5.58
CA LEU A 209 24.18 -48.13 -5.88
C LEU A 209 24.60 -48.50 -7.32
N PHE A 210 25.73 -49.20 -7.45
CA PHE A 210 26.02 -50.42 -8.25
C PHE A 210 27.50 -50.77 -7.99
N ALA A 211 27.79 -51.82 -7.21
CA ALA A 211 28.09 -53.19 -7.67
C ALA A 211 29.41 -53.34 -8.43
N LEU A 212 30.41 -53.93 -7.76
CA LEU A 212 31.33 -54.95 -8.25
C LEU A 212 31.76 -55.80 -7.05
#